data_AF-A0A1G3USP6-F1
#
_entry.id   AF-A0A1G3USP6-F1
#
_cell.length_a   1.000
_cell.length_b   1.000
_cell.length_c   1.000
_cell.angle_alpha   90.00
_cell.angle_beta   90.00
_cell.angle_gamma   90.00
#
_symmetry.space_group_name_H-M   'P 1'
#
loop_
_entity.id
_entity.type
_entity.pdbx_description
1 polymer ?
#
loop_
_entity_poly.entity_id
_entity_poly.type
_entity_poly.pdbx_seq_one_letter_code
_entity_poly.pdbx_strand_id
1 'polypeptide(L)'
;MNTAEKIYKDIITLPMAERERLFSLIARKGFDKDNYTYDEVFGYLPSTLTIKESSEYLEVAEVTVRRWAKEGKLPFRKVGKNYVFGVDDLRKLKRKQPSKP
;
A
#
# COMPACT_ATOMS: atom_id res chain seq x y z
N MET A 1 -0.25 -2.55 -24.25
CA MET A 1 -1.39 -1.63 -24.45
C MET A 1 -2.14 -1.54 -23.13
N ASN A 2 -2.15 -0.39 -22.46
CA ASN A 2 -2.91 -0.22 -21.21
C ASN A 2 -4.35 0.14 -21.61
N THR A 3 -5.22 -0.86 -21.68
CA THR A 3 -6.66 -0.63 -21.86
C THR A 3 -7.26 -0.03 -20.61
N ALA A 4 -8.31 0.78 -20.76
CA ALA A 4 -9.07 1.35 -19.65
C ALA A 4 -9.53 0.28 -18.65
N GLU A 5 -9.86 -0.91 -19.14
CA GLU A 5 -10.21 -2.07 -18.32
C GLU A 5 -9.06 -2.52 -17.39
N LYS A 6 -7.82 -2.54 -17.89
CA LYS A 6 -6.65 -2.90 -17.08
C LYS A 6 -6.38 -1.86 -16.01
N ILE A 7 -6.48 -0.57 -16.36
CA ILE A 7 -6.30 0.53 -15.41
C ILE A 7 -7.36 0.47 -14.31
N TYR A 8 -8.61 0.21 -14.68
CA TYR A 8 -9.70 0.02 -13.72
C TYR A 8 -9.43 -1.16 -12.79
N LYS A 9 -9.01 -2.31 -13.34
CA LYS A 9 -8.61 -3.50 -12.57
C LYS A 9 -7.47 -3.21 -11.59
N ASP A 10 -6.49 -2.42 -11.98
CA ASP A 10 -5.39 -2.05 -11.10
C ASP A 10 -5.87 -1.11 -9.97
N ILE A 11 -6.75 -0.14 -10.26
CA ILE A 11 -7.32 0.78 -9.27
C ILE A 11 -8.17 0.04 -8.21
N ILE A 12 -8.93 -0.98 -8.61
CA ILE A 12 -9.72 -1.77 -7.66
C ILE A 12 -8.87 -2.71 -6.79
N THR A 13 -7.60 -2.95 -7.13
CA THR A 13 -6.66 -3.68 -6.26
C THR A 13 -5.97 -2.81 -5.21
N LEU A 14 -6.14 -1.48 -5.29
CA LEU A 14 -5.63 -0.59 -4.26
C LEU A 14 -6.47 -0.70 -2.97
N PRO A 15 -5.83 -0.61 -1.79
CA PRO A 15 -6.53 -0.45 -0.52
C PRO A 15 -7.53 0.72 -0.55
N MET A 16 -8.63 0.60 0.20
CA MET A 16 -9.74 1.56 0.19
C MET A 16 -9.27 3.02 0.43
N ALA A 17 -8.38 3.23 1.41
CA ALA A 17 -7.83 4.55 1.72
C ALA A 17 -7.00 5.15 0.57
N GLU A 18 -6.25 4.32 -0.17
CA GLU A 18 -5.48 4.76 -1.33
C GLU A 18 -6.41 5.09 -2.50
N ARG A 19 -7.46 4.29 -2.69
CA ARG A 19 -8.46 4.47 -3.75
C ARG A 19 -9.29 5.75 -3.58
N GLU A 20 -9.87 5.96 -2.39
CA GLU A 20 -10.67 7.17 -2.09
C GLU A 20 -9.86 8.45 -2.32
N ARG A 21 -8.56 8.40 -2.00
CA ARG A 21 -7.68 9.54 -2.11
C ARG A 21 -7.23 9.79 -3.54
N LEU A 22 -6.96 8.73 -4.31
CA LEU A 22 -6.73 8.81 -5.76
C LEU A 22 -7.92 9.48 -6.46
N PHE A 23 -9.16 9.03 -6.17
CA PHE A 23 -10.37 9.65 -6.73
C PHE A 23 -10.55 11.11 -6.28
N SER A 24 -10.24 11.43 -5.03
CA SER A 24 -10.28 12.82 -4.54
C SER A 24 -9.25 13.72 -5.23
N LEU A 25 -8.07 13.20 -5.55
CA LEU A 25 -7.02 13.91 -6.29
C LEU A 25 -7.44 14.17 -7.75
N ILE A 26 -7.96 13.15 -8.43
CA ILE A 26 -8.52 13.28 -9.79
C ILE A 26 -9.66 14.28 -9.81
N ALA A 27 -10.58 14.21 -8.84
CA ALA A 27 -11.72 15.11 -8.76
C ALA A 27 -11.34 16.58 -8.49
N ARG A 28 -10.26 16.83 -7.74
CA ARG A 28 -9.81 18.20 -7.37
C ARG A 28 -8.86 18.85 -8.36
N LYS A 29 -8.01 18.06 -9.03
CA LYS A 29 -6.96 18.56 -9.93
C LYS A 29 -7.18 18.19 -11.40
N GLY A 30 -8.24 17.43 -11.71
CA GLY A 30 -8.49 16.94 -13.06
C GLY A 30 -7.35 16.06 -13.61
N PHE A 31 -7.43 15.78 -14.91
CA PHE A 31 -6.32 15.27 -15.70
C PHE A 31 -5.45 16.42 -16.25
N ASP A 32 -5.19 17.45 -15.44
CA ASP A 32 -4.40 18.64 -15.86
C ASP A 32 -2.94 18.30 -16.21
N LYS A 33 -2.48 17.09 -15.86
CA LYS A 33 -1.17 16.55 -16.22
C LYS A 33 -1.30 15.14 -16.76
N ASP A 34 -0.51 14.83 -17.78
CA ASP A 34 -0.49 13.52 -18.45
C ASP A 34 -0.13 12.36 -17.51
N ASN A 35 0.70 12.61 -16.48
CA ASN A 35 1.04 11.63 -15.45
C ASN A 35 1.38 12.33 -14.12
N TYR A 36 0.97 11.71 -13.00
CA TYR A 36 1.45 12.06 -11.66
C TYR A 36 2.45 11.00 -11.18
N THR A 37 3.53 11.43 -10.54
CA THR A 37 4.49 10.52 -9.91
C THR A 37 3.95 9.92 -8.62
N TYR A 38 4.50 8.77 -8.18
CA TYR A 38 4.09 8.15 -6.91
C TYR A 38 4.23 9.12 -5.74
N ASP A 39 5.33 9.87 -5.65
CA ASP A 39 5.56 10.81 -4.55
C ASP A 39 4.62 12.02 -4.60
N GLU A 40 4.20 12.48 -5.79
CA GLU A 40 3.18 13.55 -5.90
C GLU A 40 1.80 13.10 -5.40
N VAL A 41 1.51 11.79 -5.46
CA VAL A 41 0.21 11.21 -5.05
C VAL A 41 0.25 10.71 -3.60
N PHE A 42 1.40 10.18 -3.17
CA PHE A 42 1.56 9.38 -1.97
C PHE A 42 2.71 9.83 -1.05
N GLY A 43 3.45 10.89 -1.38
CA GLY A 43 4.63 11.33 -0.63
C GLY A 43 4.37 11.81 0.81
N TYR A 44 3.10 12.00 1.18
CA TYR A 44 2.69 12.28 2.57
C TYR A 44 2.30 11.02 3.36
N LEU A 45 2.31 9.83 2.75
CA LEU A 45 2.10 8.60 3.49
C LEU A 45 3.28 8.39 4.46
N PRO A 46 3.02 7.96 5.70
CA PRO A 46 4.08 7.72 6.67
C PRO A 46 5.04 6.67 6.13
N SER A 47 6.35 6.91 6.32
CA SER A 47 7.41 5.99 5.87
C SER A 47 7.37 4.63 6.57
N THR A 48 6.62 4.55 7.68
CA THR A 48 6.38 3.30 8.42
C THR A 48 4.90 3.13 8.79
N LEU A 49 4.40 1.91 8.70
CA LEU A 49 3.04 1.52 9.07
C LEU A 49 3.03 0.65 10.33
N THR A 50 1.98 0.76 11.14
CA THR A 50 1.70 -0.14 12.27
C THR A 50 1.30 -1.55 11.79
N ILE A 51 1.14 -2.51 12.70
CA ILE A 51 0.61 -3.85 12.37
C ILE A 51 -0.73 -3.76 11.66
N LYS A 52 -1.66 -2.95 12.17
CA LYS A 52 -3.00 -2.81 11.61
C LYS A 52 -2.92 -2.29 10.18
N GLU A 53 -2.25 -1.16 9.98
CA GLU A 53 -2.08 -0.56 8.65
C GLU A 53 -1.31 -1.47 7.69
N SER A 54 -0.31 -2.21 8.18
CA SER A 54 0.42 -3.19 7.36
C SER A 54 -0.46 -4.36 6.95
N SER A 55 -1.39 -4.78 7.81
CA SER A 55 -2.34 -5.86 7.52
C SER A 55 -3.36 -5.43 6.46
N GLU A 56 -3.80 -4.17 6.52
CA GLU A 56 -4.65 -3.55 5.51
C GLU A 56 -3.91 -3.38 4.18
N TYR A 57 -2.65 -2.91 4.21
CA TYR A 57 -1.82 -2.75 3.02
C TYR A 57 -1.55 -4.06 2.28
N LEU A 58 -1.28 -5.13 3.04
CA LEU A 58 -0.97 -6.47 2.53
C LEU A 58 -2.22 -7.33 2.30
N GLU A 59 -3.41 -6.86 2.67
CA GLU A 59 -4.69 -7.60 2.57
C GLU A 59 -4.65 -8.97 3.26
N VAL A 60 -4.04 -9.02 4.45
CA VAL A 60 -3.94 -10.24 5.28
C VAL A 60 -4.34 -9.94 6.72
N ALA A 61 -4.66 -10.97 7.51
CA ALA A 61 -4.92 -10.80 8.93
C ALA A 61 -3.69 -10.27 9.69
N GLU A 62 -3.89 -9.45 10.72
CA GLU A 62 -2.81 -8.94 11.59
C GLU A 62 -1.92 -10.06 12.17
N VAL A 63 -2.52 -11.22 12.47
CA VAL A 63 -1.78 -12.38 13.01
C VAL A 63 -0.74 -12.90 12.02
N THR A 64 -1.03 -12.82 10.72
CA THR A 64 -0.12 -13.20 9.64
C THR A 64 1.05 -12.24 9.57
N VAL A 65 0.80 -10.93 9.67
CA VAL A 65 1.85 -9.91 9.73
C VAL A 65 2.75 -10.13 10.94
N ARG A 66 2.18 -10.36 12.12
CA ARG A 66 2.93 -10.68 13.35
C ARG A 66 3.78 -11.94 13.18
N ARG A 67 3.22 -12.97 12.55
CA ARG A 67 3.92 -14.22 12.27
C ARG A 67 5.11 -13.99 11.32
N TRP A 68 4.90 -13.27 10.22
CA TRP A 68 5.98 -12.94 9.27
C TRP A 68 7.08 -12.08 9.89
N ALA A 69 6.72 -11.16 10.78
CA ALA A 69 7.69 -10.38 11.55
C ALA A 69 8.55 -11.29 12.45
N LYS A 70 7.93 -12.23 13.18
CA LYS A 70 8.64 -13.18 14.04
C LYS A 70 9.48 -14.20 13.26
N GLU A 71 9.02 -14.62 12.08
CA GLU A 71 9.75 -15.53 11.18
C GLU A 71 10.87 -14.82 10.40
N GLY A 72 11.07 -13.51 10.57
CA GLY A 72 12.08 -12.72 9.85
C GLY A 72 11.77 -12.47 8.37
N LYS A 73 10.57 -12.80 7.90
CA LYS A 73 10.11 -12.59 6.52
C LYS A 73 9.76 -11.14 6.21
N LEU A 74 9.41 -10.38 7.24
CA LEU A 74 9.07 -8.97 7.14
C LEU A 74 9.86 -8.18 8.20
N PRO A 75 10.83 -7.34 7.81
CA PRO A 75 11.58 -6.50 8.73
C PRO A 75 10.65 -5.57 9.53
N PHE A 76 10.90 -5.43 10.83
CA PHE A 76 10.13 -4.53 11.69
C PHE A 76 11.05 -3.77 12.64
N ARG A 77 10.56 -2.62 13.10
CA ARG A 77 11.15 -1.85 14.22
C ARG A 77 10.12 -1.76 15.34
N LYS A 78 10.58 -1.45 16.55
CA LYS A 78 9.69 -1.17 17.68
C LYS A 78 9.68 0.31 17.99
N VAL A 79 8.48 0.88 18.12
CA VAL A 79 8.26 2.22 18.68
C VAL A 79 7.46 2.01 19.96
N GLY A 80 8.15 2.09 21.10
CA GLY A 80 7.62 1.63 22.39
C GLY A 80 7.28 0.14 22.35
N LYS A 81 6.00 -0.20 22.59
CA LYS A 81 5.50 -1.58 22.55
C LYS A 81 4.95 -1.99 21.17
N ASN A 82 4.88 -1.06 20.22
CA ASN A 82 4.25 -1.26 18.92
C ASN A 82 5.28 -1.66 17.86
N TYR A 83 4.88 -2.54 16.95
CA TYR A 83 5.67 -2.91 15.77
C TYR A 83 5.33 -1.94 14.65
N VAL A 84 6.36 -1.46 13.97
CA VAL A 84 6.23 -0.64 12.77
C VAL A 84 7.06 -1.24 11.63
N PHE A 85 6.58 -1.07 10.41
CA PHE A 85 7.09 -1.70 9.19
C PHE A 85 7.36 -0.65 8.14
N GLY A 86 8.50 -0.73 7.46
CA GLY A 86 8.81 0.19 6.36
C GLY A 86 7.88 -0.04 5.18
N VAL A 87 7.34 1.03 4.59
CA VAL A 87 6.47 0.93 3.40
C VAL A 87 7.19 0.23 2.24
N ASP A 88 8.49 0.47 2.06
CA ASP A 88 9.28 -0.19 1.03
C ASP A 88 9.37 -1.71 1.21
N ASP A 89 9.46 -2.17 2.46
CA ASP A 89 9.52 -3.60 2.76
C ASP A 89 8.16 -4.27 2.53
N LEU A 90 7.07 -3.60 2.90
CA LEU A 90 5.70 -4.04 2.61
C LEU A 90 5.46 -4.10 1.10
N ARG A 91 5.90 -3.09 0.34
CA ARG A 91 5.79 -3.05 -1.13
C ARG A 91 6.59 -4.18 -1.78
N LYS A 92 7.82 -4.43 -1.33
CA LYS A 92 8.65 -5.56 -1.81
C LYS A 92 7.98 -6.90 -1.53
N LEU A 93 7.34 -7.05 -0.37
CA LEU A 93 6.64 -8.27 0.00
C LEU A 93 5.39 -8.48 -0.87
N LYS A 94 4.57 -7.43 -1.07
CA LYS A 94 3.36 -7.47 -1.93
C LYS A 94 3.71 -7.81 -3.39
N ARG A 95 4.86 -7.34 -3.90
CA ARG A 95 5.34 -7.74 -5.24
C ARG A 95 5.75 -9.21 -5.36
N LYS A 96 6.20 -9.83 -4.27
CA LYS A 96 6.58 -11.25 -4.23
C LYS A 96 5.37 -12.17 -4.04
N GLN A 97 4.25 -11.65 -3.53
CA GLN A 97 3.02 -12.40 -3.33
C GLN A 97 1.92 -11.78 -4.20
N PRO A 98 1.69 -12.29 -5.43
CA PRO A 98 0.57 -11.81 -6.22
C PRO A 98 -0.72 -11.96 -5.41
N SER A 99 -1.53 -10.91 -5.41
CA SER A 99 -2.85 -10.87 -4.78
C SER A 99 -3.63 -12.13 -5.17
N LYS A 100 -4.20 -12.81 -4.18
CA LYS A 100 -5.05 -13.97 -4.42
C LYS A 100 -6.26 -13.48 -5.26
N PRO A 101 -6.56 -14.12 -6.41
CA PRO A 101 -7.64 -13.70 -7.29
C PRO A 101 -9.01 -13.77 -6.63
#